data_AF-A0A661B8Y3-F1
#
_entry.id   AF-A0A661B8Y3-F1
#
_cell.length_a   1.000
_cell.length_b   1.000
_cell.length_c   1.000
_cell.angle_alpha   90.00
_cell.angle_beta   90.00
_cell.angle_gamma   90.00
#
_symmetry.space_group_name_H-M   'P 1'
#
loop_
_entity.id
_entity.type
_entity.pdbx_description
1 polymer ?
#
loop_
_entity_poly.entity_id
_entity_poly.type
_entity_poly.pdbx_seq_one_letter_code
_entity_poly.pdbx_strand_id
1 'polypeptide(L)'
;MSLWKVTISVIVCLIVFIVGCGRKSSYETAEVLFGEIIESDDHYAPQIMANNWETMDILREAYHNDPDDERVRSIFNTFYSSRFDLTLEESLSKSMDIIIEYGSNLLRLTPKDGILLVYHEQIYYPVRYAQDIDGVNPDIPVICGKFLPFKRYRDYLSARYGLCFPYGFPTVKSADDEEYKSTTVNGLRWVADSLGKPVLINMNMPLEARPANGALTYGFGKLYGLPLTNEEIKQKNLEFYSSVLVFDAVADTTFMLPNLVEGMVQWYAEAPLVQATHWLADGDTAFVDTLLSVLIERLPSFWRPASYYFFLHPELSGQPREELIARIERFIKFNPDKRNAQNTLKGILATEGNTGEEK
;
A
#
# COMPACT_ATOMS: atom_id res chain seq x y z
N MET A 1 37.81 -40.73 -29.34
CA MET A 1 36.83 -39.63 -29.44
C MET A 1 37.62 -38.34 -29.61
N SER A 2 37.47 -37.58 -30.70
CA SER A 2 38.37 -36.44 -30.97
C SER A 2 38.05 -35.25 -30.05
N LEU A 3 39.09 -34.58 -29.53
CA LEU A 3 38.98 -33.45 -28.61
C LEU A 3 37.98 -32.37 -29.08
N TRP A 4 37.93 -32.13 -30.39
CA TRP A 4 37.03 -31.17 -31.02
C TRP A 4 35.54 -31.47 -30.78
N LYS A 5 35.13 -32.75 -30.71
CA LYS A 5 33.74 -33.13 -30.42
C LYS A 5 33.37 -32.83 -28.96
N VAL A 6 34.33 -32.98 -28.05
CA VAL A 6 34.14 -32.66 -26.62
C VAL A 6 34.02 -31.15 -26.43
N THR A 7 34.87 -30.35 -27.07
CA THR A 7 34.83 -28.89 -26.96
C THR A 7 33.54 -28.30 -27.51
N ILE A 8 33.05 -28.79 -28.66
CA ILE A 8 31.77 -28.34 -29.23
C ILE A 8 30.60 -28.75 -28.35
N SER A 9 30.57 -29.98 -27.81
CA SER A 9 29.52 -30.40 -26.88
C SER A 9 29.50 -29.56 -25.60
N VAL A 10 30.66 -29.19 -25.05
CA VAL A 10 30.74 -28.31 -23.86
C VAL A 10 30.25 -26.90 -24.19
N ILE A 11 30.62 -26.35 -25.34
CA ILE A 11 30.15 -25.02 -25.78
C ILE A 11 28.65 -25.03 -26.05
N VAL A 12 28.12 -26.07 -26.71
CA VAL A 12 26.68 -26.21 -26.96
C VAL A 12 25.91 -26.43 -25.66
N CYS A 13 26.43 -27.24 -24.72
CA CYS A 13 25.83 -27.37 -23.40
C CYS A 13 25.86 -26.05 -22.63
N LEU A 14 26.94 -25.27 -22.70
CA LEU A 14 27.03 -23.94 -22.11
C LEU A 14 26.06 -22.95 -22.78
N ILE A 15 25.93 -22.96 -24.10
CA ILE A 15 24.99 -22.10 -24.83
C ILE A 15 23.55 -22.53 -24.51
N VAL A 16 23.24 -23.81 -24.40
CA VAL A 16 21.92 -24.31 -23.96
C VAL A 16 21.66 -23.98 -22.48
N PHE A 17 22.69 -23.95 -21.62
CA PHE A 17 22.58 -23.46 -20.24
C PHE A 17 22.38 -21.94 -20.18
N ILE A 18 23.02 -21.18 -21.07
CA ILE A 18 22.96 -19.71 -21.13
C ILE A 18 21.64 -19.24 -21.79
N VAL A 19 21.13 -19.99 -22.77
CA VAL A 19 19.90 -19.67 -23.53
C VAL A 19 18.67 -20.37 -22.92
N GLY A 20 18.85 -21.41 -22.09
CA GLY A 20 17.78 -22.29 -21.61
C GLY A 20 17.59 -22.40 -20.09
N CYS A 21 18.21 -21.55 -19.28
CA CYS A 21 18.04 -21.58 -17.80
C CYS A 21 17.25 -20.39 -17.23
N GLY A 22 16.34 -19.80 -18.01
CA GLY A 22 15.23 -19.01 -17.47
C GLY A 22 13.94 -19.83 -17.52
N ARG A 23 13.12 -19.77 -16.46
CA ARG A 23 11.74 -20.30 -16.54
C ARG A 23 11.04 -19.62 -17.72
N LYS A 24 10.33 -20.37 -18.56
CA LYS A 24 9.64 -19.81 -19.72
C LYS A 24 8.55 -18.85 -19.23
N SER A 25 8.53 -17.63 -19.75
CA SER A 25 7.52 -16.63 -19.39
C SER A 25 6.17 -16.99 -20.01
N SER A 26 5.33 -17.70 -19.26
CA SER A 26 3.99 -18.12 -19.66
C SER A 26 3.02 -18.06 -18.48
N TYR A 27 1.73 -17.97 -18.78
CA TYR A 27 0.66 -17.98 -17.78
C TYR A 27 0.70 -19.25 -16.93
N GLU A 28 0.96 -20.42 -17.51
CA GLU A 28 1.08 -21.67 -16.74
C GLU A 28 2.24 -21.63 -15.75
N THR A 29 3.33 -20.96 -16.11
CA THR A 29 4.49 -20.82 -15.22
C THR A 29 4.14 -19.90 -14.05
N ALA A 30 3.45 -18.79 -14.29
CA ALA A 30 2.96 -17.92 -13.22
C ALA A 30 2.00 -18.66 -12.27
N GLU A 31 1.06 -19.44 -12.80
CA GLU A 31 0.14 -20.27 -12.01
C GLU A 31 0.88 -21.26 -11.11
N VAL A 32 1.88 -21.97 -11.64
CA VAL A 32 2.71 -22.90 -10.86
C VAL A 32 3.44 -22.18 -9.72
N LEU A 33 4.05 -21.02 -9.99
CA LEU A 33 4.76 -20.28 -8.95
C LEU A 33 3.83 -19.70 -7.89
N PHE A 34 2.65 -19.22 -8.29
CA PHE A 34 1.62 -18.83 -7.34
C PHE A 34 1.17 -20.01 -6.49
N GLY A 35 0.96 -21.19 -7.09
CA GLY A 35 0.67 -22.43 -6.38
C GLY A 35 1.74 -22.77 -5.34
N GLU A 36 3.03 -22.73 -5.73
CA GLU A 36 4.15 -22.96 -4.81
C GLU A 36 4.14 -21.98 -3.62
N ILE A 37 3.76 -20.71 -3.82
CA ILE A 37 3.65 -19.72 -2.73
C ILE A 37 2.49 -20.05 -1.80
N ILE A 38 1.32 -20.41 -2.35
CA ILE A 38 0.09 -20.70 -1.59
C ILE A 38 0.26 -21.96 -0.74
N GLU A 39 0.80 -23.02 -1.33
CA GLU A 39 0.91 -24.34 -0.70
C GLU A 39 2.06 -24.45 0.31
N SER A 40 2.90 -23.42 0.42
CA SER A 40 4.07 -23.48 1.29
C SER A 40 3.72 -23.22 2.75
N ASP A 41 4.07 -24.17 3.62
CA ASP A 41 4.03 -23.98 5.08
C ASP A 41 5.08 -22.96 5.58
N ASP A 42 6.18 -22.76 4.83
CA ASP A 42 7.24 -21.79 5.12
C ASP A 42 7.36 -20.78 3.97
N HIS A 43 6.53 -19.74 4.04
CA HIS A 43 6.55 -18.64 3.08
C HIS A 43 7.87 -17.86 3.03
N TYR A 44 8.79 -18.10 3.98
CA TYR A 44 10.10 -17.44 4.04
C TYR A 44 11.26 -18.32 3.56
N ALA A 45 10.99 -19.57 3.15
CA ALA A 45 11.98 -20.42 2.52
C ALA A 45 12.61 -19.69 1.31
N PRO A 46 13.94 -19.76 1.10
CA PRO A 46 14.63 -18.93 0.10
C PRO A 46 14.06 -19.00 -1.32
N GLN A 47 13.52 -20.16 -1.71
CA GLN A 47 12.88 -20.36 -3.01
C GLN A 47 11.49 -19.75 -3.07
N ILE A 48 10.69 -19.90 -2.00
CA ILE A 48 9.34 -19.33 -1.91
C ILE A 48 9.41 -17.81 -1.86
N MET A 49 10.35 -17.26 -1.08
CA MET A 49 10.63 -15.82 -1.09
C MET A 49 10.94 -15.32 -2.49
N ALA A 50 11.78 -16.02 -3.24
CA ALA A 50 12.09 -15.62 -4.61
C ALA A 50 10.86 -15.62 -5.53
N ASN A 51 10.01 -16.63 -5.39
CA ASN A 51 8.76 -16.72 -6.16
C ASN A 51 7.85 -15.49 -5.91
N ASN A 52 7.87 -14.85 -4.72
CA ASN A 52 7.00 -13.72 -4.39
C ASN A 52 7.15 -12.51 -5.35
N TRP A 53 8.33 -12.28 -5.93
CA TRP A 53 8.52 -11.23 -6.95
C TRP A 53 8.73 -11.78 -8.36
N GLU A 54 9.35 -12.96 -8.50
CA GLU A 54 9.55 -13.61 -9.80
C GLU A 54 8.22 -13.94 -10.48
N THR A 55 7.20 -14.34 -9.72
CA THR A 55 5.89 -14.70 -10.30
C THR A 55 5.20 -13.51 -10.97
N MET A 56 5.31 -12.30 -10.39
CA MET A 56 4.75 -11.09 -10.99
C MET A 56 5.50 -10.69 -12.26
N ASP A 57 6.82 -10.91 -12.30
CA ASP A 57 7.62 -10.66 -13.50
C ASP A 57 7.28 -11.64 -14.63
N ILE A 58 7.11 -12.91 -14.30
CA ILE A 58 6.67 -13.93 -15.26
C ILE A 58 5.26 -13.63 -15.77
N LEU A 59 4.33 -13.24 -14.89
CA LEU A 59 2.98 -12.87 -15.26
C LEU A 59 2.97 -11.64 -16.19
N ARG A 60 3.78 -10.63 -15.88
CA ARG A 60 3.99 -9.44 -16.72
C ARG A 60 4.48 -9.83 -18.11
N GLU A 61 5.55 -10.61 -18.18
CA GLU A 61 6.14 -11.02 -19.46
C GLU A 61 5.19 -11.91 -20.27
N ALA A 62 4.44 -12.80 -19.61
CA ALA A 62 3.38 -13.58 -20.26
C ALA A 62 2.31 -12.67 -20.87
N TYR A 63 1.80 -11.71 -20.10
CA TYR A 63 0.80 -10.74 -20.57
C TYR A 63 1.30 -9.88 -21.73
N HIS A 64 2.56 -9.40 -21.68
CA HIS A 64 3.13 -8.65 -22.79
C HIS A 64 3.28 -9.48 -24.08
N ASN A 65 3.50 -10.80 -23.97
CA ASN A 65 3.66 -11.68 -25.12
C ASN A 65 2.31 -12.13 -25.72
N ASP A 66 1.28 -12.29 -24.87
CA ASP A 66 -0.05 -12.75 -25.26
C ASP A 66 -1.11 -12.05 -24.39
N PRO A 67 -1.52 -10.80 -24.72
CA PRO A 67 -2.42 -10.03 -23.88
C PRO A 67 -3.81 -10.66 -23.73
N ASP A 68 -4.11 -11.17 -22.53
CA ASP A 68 -5.40 -11.73 -22.14
C ASP A 68 -5.79 -11.22 -20.74
N ASP A 69 -6.64 -10.17 -20.72
CA ASP A 69 -7.09 -9.49 -19.49
C ASP A 69 -7.93 -10.40 -18.59
N GLU A 70 -8.75 -11.28 -19.19
CA GLU A 70 -9.62 -12.19 -18.43
C GLU A 70 -8.77 -13.25 -17.72
N ARG A 71 -7.81 -13.83 -18.45
CA ARG A 71 -6.90 -14.85 -17.91
C ARG A 71 -5.97 -14.28 -16.84
N VAL A 72 -5.31 -13.15 -17.09
CA VAL A 72 -4.38 -12.55 -16.12
C VAL A 72 -5.09 -12.17 -14.82
N ARG A 73 -6.31 -11.64 -14.93
CA ARG A 73 -7.16 -11.31 -13.78
C ARG A 73 -7.62 -12.55 -13.04
N SER A 74 -8.01 -13.62 -13.74
CA SER A 74 -8.38 -14.89 -13.12
C SER A 74 -7.24 -15.50 -12.31
N ILE A 75 -6.02 -15.53 -12.88
CA ILE A 75 -4.81 -16.02 -12.21
C ILE A 75 -4.53 -15.19 -10.96
N PHE A 76 -4.52 -13.86 -11.09
CA PHE A 76 -4.23 -12.96 -9.99
C PHE A 76 -5.27 -13.06 -8.86
N ASN A 77 -6.57 -13.08 -9.19
CA ASN A 77 -7.64 -13.19 -8.19
C ASN A 77 -7.56 -14.52 -7.44
N THR A 78 -7.30 -15.63 -8.15
CA THR A 78 -7.12 -16.94 -7.53
C THR A 78 -5.95 -16.91 -6.55
N PHE A 79 -4.80 -16.39 -6.99
CA PHE A 79 -3.64 -16.27 -6.12
C PHE A 79 -3.91 -15.41 -4.89
N TYR A 80 -4.37 -14.17 -5.10
CA TYR A 80 -4.51 -13.20 -4.02
C TYR A 80 -5.48 -13.71 -2.96
N SER A 81 -6.59 -14.31 -3.37
CA SER A 81 -7.59 -14.80 -2.44
C SER A 81 -7.16 -16.05 -1.70
N SER A 82 -6.49 -17.00 -2.37
CA SER A 82 -5.93 -18.16 -1.68
C SER A 82 -4.79 -17.79 -0.73
N ARG A 83 -3.96 -16.81 -1.08
CA ARG A 83 -2.81 -16.37 -0.26
C ARG A 83 -3.23 -15.68 1.04
N PHE A 84 -4.35 -14.96 1.01
CA PHE A 84 -4.81 -14.13 2.12
C PHE A 84 -6.16 -14.58 2.70
N ASP A 85 -6.51 -15.86 2.51
CA ASP A 85 -7.70 -16.51 3.06
C ASP A 85 -9.01 -15.76 2.77
N LEU A 86 -9.13 -15.17 1.57
CA LEU A 86 -10.38 -14.60 1.09
C LEU A 86 -11.24 -15.70 0.47
N THR A 87 -12.52 -15.73 0.79
CA THR A 87 -13.49 -16.63 0.17
C THR A 87 -13.63 -16.33 -1.33
N LEU A 88 -14.12 -17.33 -2.09
CA LEU A 88 -14.32 -17.20 -3.54
C LEU A 88 -15.34 -16.10 -3.91
N GLU A 89 -16.33 -15.84 -3.06
CA GLU A 89 -17.29 -14.76 -3.24
C GLU A 89 -16.63 -13.38 -3.04
N GLU A 90 -15.72 -13.29 -2.08
CA GLU A 90 -14.90 -12.10 -1.81
C GLU A 90 -13.91 -11.84 -2.96
N SER A 91 -13.34 -12.89 -3.57
CA SER A 91 -12.39 -12.82 -4.68
C SER A 91 -12.99 -12.44 -6.04
N LEU A 92 -14.22 -12.91 -6.31
CA LEU A 92 -14.94 -12.68 -7.56
C LEU A 92 -15.69 -11.34 -7.59
N SER A 93 -15.69 -10.60 -6.48
CA SER A 93 -16.42 -9.35 -6.33
C SER A 93 -15.59 -8.12 -6.70
N LYS A 94 -16.26 -6.96 -6.87
CA LYS A 94 -15.68 -5.60 -7.01
C LYS A 94 -14.56 -5.27 -6.00
N SER A 95 -14.34 -6.10 -4.97
CA SER A 95 -13.26 -6.05 -3.98
C SER A 95 -11.88 -6.00 -4.58
N MET A 96 -11.59 -6.82 -5.59
CA MET A 96 -10.27 -6.80 -6.23
C MET A 96 -10.04 -5.52 -7.04
N ASP A 97 -11.08 -4.97 -7.67
CA ASP A 97 -11.01 -3.68 -8.38
C ASP A 97 -10.59 -2.56 -7.42
N ILE A 98 -11.17 -2.52 -6.22
CA ILE A 98 -10.81 -1.51 -5.21
C ILE A 98 -9.35 -1.64 -4.78
N ILE A 99 -8.86 -2.86 -4.55
CA ILE A 99 -7.49 -3.07 -4.07
C ILE A 99 -6.48 -2.72 -5.18
N ILE A 100 -6.79 -3.05 -6.43
CA ILE A 100 -5.97 -2.66 -7.59
C ILE A 100 -6.04 -1.14 -7.80
N GLU A 101 -7.20 -0.52 -7.62
CA GLU A 101 -7.36 0.94 -7.65
C GLU A 101 -6.54 1.63 -6.55
N TYR A 102 -6.54 1.06 -5.34
CA TYR A 102 -5.67 1.48 -4.25
C TYR A 102 -4.19 1.45 -4.66
N GLY A 103 -3.76 0.35 -5.27
CA GLY A 103 -2.39 0.20 -5.76
C GLY A 103 -2.05 1.19 -6.89
N SER A 104 -3.01 1.43 -7.79
CA SER A 104 -2.91 2.42 -8.87
C SER A 104 -2.74 3.85 -8.32
N ASN A 105 -3.48 4.21 -7.28
CA ASN A 105 -3.38 5.53 -6.64
C ASN A 105 -2.00 5.74 -6.03
N LEU A 106 -1.46 4.73 -5.34
CA LEU A 106 -0.09 4.78 -4.81
C LEU A 106 0.95 5.06 -5.90
N LEU A 107 0.84 4.40 -7.05
CA LEU A 107 1.74 4.60 -8.18
C LEU A 107 1.61 6.00 -8.79
N ARG A 108 0.38 6.49 -8.96
CA ARG A 108 0.11 7.84 -9.51
C ARG A 108 0.64 8.96 -8.62
N LEU A 109 0.62 8.74 -7.31
CA LEU A 109 1.09 9.71 -6.32
C LEU A 109 2.60 9.66 -6.11
N THR A 110 3.24 8.56 -6.51
CA THR A 110 4.70 8.47 -6.44
C THR A 110 5.32 9.37 -7.52
N PRO A 111 6.31 10.22 -7.19
CA PRO A 111 6.98 11.05 -8.18
C PRO A 111 7.55 10.22 -9.34
N LYS A 112 7.57 10.78 -10.55
CA LYS A 112 7.99 10.07 -11.78
C LYS A 112 9.41 9.51 -11.70
N ASP A 113 10.29 10.14 -10.94
CA ASP A 113 11.68 9.73 -10.68
C ASP A 113 11.86 9.08 -9.30
N GLY A 114 10.75 8.84 -8.60
CA GLY A 114 10.71 8.36 -7.24
C GLY A 114 10.66 6.85 -7.10
N ILE A 115 10.45 6.39 -5.86
CA ILE A 115 10.36 4.98 -5.47
C ILE A 115 9.13 4.79 -4.59
N LEU A 116 8.39 3.72 -4.80
CA LEU A 116 7.27 3.32 -3.96
C LEU A 116 7.69 2.19 -3.01
N LEU A 117 7.71 2.48 -1.70
CA LEU A 117 7.89 1.49 -0.64
C LEU A 117 6.53 1.09 -0.07
N VAL A 118 6.21 -0.21 -0.13
CA VAL A 118 5.02 -0.81 0.47
C VAL A 118 5.45 -1.82 1.52
N TYR A 119 4.92 -1.77 2.74
CA TYR A 119 5.38 -2.68 3.79
C TYR A 119 4.74 -4.07 3.71
N HIS A 120 3.46 -4.14 3.34
CA HIS A 120 2.67 -5.36 3.38
C HIS A 120 2.58 -6.04 2.01
N GLU A 121 2.71 -7.37 1.99
CA GLU A 121 2.49 -8.22 0.80
C GLU A 121 1.09 -8.01 0.20
N GLN A 122 0.08 -7.85 1.06
CA GLN A 122 -1.31 -7.55 0.67
C GLN A 122 -1.43 -6.29 -0.20
N ILE A 123 -0.51 -5.33 -0.06
CA ILE A 123 -0.50 -4.11 -0.86
C ILE A 123 0.48 -4.20 -2.02
N TYR A 124 1.58 -4.94 -1.83
CA TYR A 124 2.59 -5.16 -2.86
C TYR A 124 2.02 -5.81 -4.13
N TYR A 125 1.27 -6.90 -4.00
CA TYR A 125 0.76 -7.62 -5.16
C TYR A 125 -0.22 -6.80 -6.03
N PRO A 126 -1.21 -6.11 -5.45
CA PRO A 126 -2.11 -5.23 -6.22
C PRO A 126 -1.40 -4.03 -6.85
N VAL A 127 -0.42 -3.44 -6.16
CA VAL A 127 0.42 -2.38 -6.75
C VAL A 127 1.20 -2.93 -7.95
N ARG A 128 1.82 -4.11 -7.82
CA ARG A 128 2.54 -4.75 -8.92
C ARG A 128 1.61 -5.10 -10.07
N TYR A 129 0.39 -5.56 -9.80
CA TYR A 129 -0.62 -5.79 -10.84
C TYR A 129 -0.95 -4.50 -11.59
N ALA A 130 -1.28 -3.42 -10.87
CA ALA A 130 -1.57 -2.11 -11.47
C ALA A 130 -0.39 -1.55 -12.28
N GLN A 131 0.84 -1.78 -11.82
CA GLN A 131 2.05 -1.37 -12.52
C GLN A 131 2.29 -2.18 -13.80
N ASP A 132 2.31 -3.50 -13.65
CA ASP A 132 2.85 -4.42 -14.66
C ASP A 132 1.78 -4.82 -15.70
N ILE A 133 0.49 -4.83 -15.33
CA ILE A 133 -0.63 -5.21 -16.19
C ILE A 133 -1.41 -3.98 -16.65
N ASP A 134 -1.90 -3.16 -15.71
CA ASP A 134 -2.68 -1.95 -16.07
C ASP A 134 -1.80 -0.80 -16.59
N GLY A 135 -0.47 -0.93 -16.51
CA GLY A 135 0.49 0.03 -17.04
C GLY A 135 0.54 1.36 -16.30
N VAL A 136 0.16 1.39 -15.01
CA VAL A 136 0.15 2.63 -14.21
C VAL A 136 1.58 2.97 -13.77
N ASN A 137 2.16 4.03 -14.33
CA ASN A 137 3.52 4.49 -14.02
C ASN A 137 4.55 3.33 -13.99
N PRO A 138 4.75 2.62 -15.12
CA PRO A 138 5.50 1.36 -15.16
C PRO A 138 6.97 1.49 -14.73
N ASP A 139 7.53 2.69 -14.79
CA ASP A 139 8.95 2.96 -14.50
C ASP A 139 9.27 3.15 -13.00
N ILE A 140 8.25 3.28 -12.14
CA ILE A 140 8.45 3.53 -10.70
C ILE A 140 8.90 2.24 -10.00
N PRO A 141 10.07 2.19 -9.34
CA PRO A 141 10.45 1.00 -8.58
C PRO A 141 9.49 0.76 -7.42
N VAL A 142 8.83 -0.41 -7.41
CA VAL A 142 7.96 -0.86 -6.31
C VAL A 142 8.70 -1.88 -5.46
N ILE A 143 8.88 -1.54 -4.18
CA ILE A 143 9.67 -2.32 -3.22
C ILE A 143 8.79 -2.75 -2.06
N CYS A 144 8.78 -4.06 -1.80
CA CYS A 144 8.18 -4.61 -0.59
C CYS A 144 9.18 -4.51 0.58
N GLY A 145 8.83 -3.76 1.62
CA GLY A 145 9.65 -3.58 2.82
C GLY A 145 9.99 -4.90 3.50
N LYS A 146 9.02 -5.80 3.65
CA LYS A 146 9.22 -7.15 4.22
C LYS A 146 10.26 -7.98 3.47
N PHE A 147 10.49 -7.73 2.19
CA PHE A 147 11.44 -8.51 1.41
C PHE A 147 12.86 -7.92 1.45
N LEU A 148 13.03 -6.66 1.89
CA LEU A 148 14.32 -5.98 1.98
C LEU A 148 15.39 -6.73 2.78
N PRO A 149 15.10 -7.43 3.89
CA PRO A 149 16.12 -8.16 4.63
C PRO A 149 16.75 -9.33 3.85
N PHE A 150 16.11 -9.82 2.79
CA PHE A 150 16.61 -10.93 1.99
C PHE A 150 17.59 -10.45 0.91
N LYS A 151 18.82 -10.99 0.92
CA LYS A 151 19.87 -10.60 -0.04
C LYS A 151 19.43 -10.79 -1.50
N ARG A 152 18.81 -11.93 -1.83
CA ARG A 152 18.36 -12.24 -3.20
C ARG A 152 17.37 -11.20 -3.73
N TYR A 153 16.50 -10.65 -2.87
CA TYR A 153 15.59 -9.58 -3.25
C TYR A 153 16.33 -8.28 -3.55
N ARG A 154 17.33 -7.91 -2.73
CA ARG A 154 18.16 -6.73 -2.97
C ARG A 154 18.99 -6.86 -4.25
N ASP A 155 19.54 -8.05 -4.50
CA ASP A 155 20.26 -8.35 -5.74
C ASP A 155 19.32 -8.21 -6.95
N TYR A 156 18.08 -8.70 -6.83
CA TYR A 156 17.02 -8.50 -7.83
C TYR A 156 16.69 -7.01 -8.06
N LEU A 157 16.46 -6.23 -7.00
CA LEU A 157 16.20 -4.79 -7.11
C LEU A 157 17.38 -4.03 -7.73
N SER A 158 18.61 -4.46 -7.41
CA SER A 158 19.83 -3.92 -8.03
C SER A 158 19.86 -4.21 -9.53
N ALA A 159 19.54 -5.43 -9.94
CA ALA A 159 19.54 -5.83 -11.35
C ALA A 159 18.40 -5.19 -12.15
N ARG A 160 17.18 -5.15 -11.59
CA ARG A 160 15.97 -4.64 -12.27
C ARG A 160 15.90 -3.11 -12.31
N TYR A 161 16.24 -2.46 -11.21
CA TYR A 161 16.01 -1.01 -11.03
C TYR A 161 17.30 -0.22 -10.82
N GLY A 162 18.46 -0.86 -10.80
CA GLY A 162 19.75 -0.19 -10.59
C GLY A 162 19.94 0.36 -9.17
N LEU A 163 19.23 -0.17 -8.17
CA LEU A 163 19.31 0.32 -6.79
C LEU A 163 20.53 -0.26 -6.06
N CYS A 164 21.39 0.60 -5.51
CA CYS A 164 22.66 0.18 -4.91
C CYS A 164 22.57 0.04 -3.38
N PHE A 165 22.42 -1.17 -2.84
CA PHE A 165 22.38 -1.44 -1.38
C PHE A 165 23.78 -1.47 -0.73
N PRO A 166 23.94 -1.06 0.55
CA PRO A 166 25.24 -0.89 1.17
C PRO A 166 25.81 -2.24 1.61
N TYR A 167 27.15 -2.32 1.67
CA TYR A 167 27.85 -3.47 2.20
C TYR A 167 27.56 -3.61 3.71
N GLY A 168 27.01 -4.74 4.14
CA GLY A 168 26.67 -4.99 5.55
C GLY A 168 25.23 -4.68 5.96
N PHE A 169 24.32 -4.46 5.02
CA PHE A 169 22.88 -4.40 5.30
C PHE A 169 22.44 -5.67 6.06
N PRO A 170 21.76 -5.57 7.22
CA PRO A 170 21.49 -6.73 8.06
C PRO A 170 20.67 -7.77 7.27
N THR A 171 21.16 -9.00 7.27
CA THR A 171 20.46 -10.14 6.68
C THR A 171 19.92 -11.01 7.79
N VAL A 172 18.61 -11.05 7.91
CA VAL A 172 17.96 -12.04 8.77
C VAL A 172 17.78 -13.32 7.97
N LYS A 173 17.96 -14.46 8.67
CA LYS A 173 17.77 -15.80 8.11
C LYS A 173 16.33 -16.30 8.27
N SER A 174 15.53 -15.66 9.15
CA SER A 174 14.12 -15.96 9.41
C SER A 174 13.37 -14.70 9.87
N ALA A 175 12.05 -14.65 9.63
CA ALA A 175 11.15 -13.58 10.07
C ALA A 175 10.76 -13.64 11.56
N ASP A 176 11.07 -14.74 12.25
CA ASP A 176 10.85 -14.94 13.70
C ASP A 176 11.94 -14.28 14.57
N ASP A 177 12.94 -13.68 13.93
CA ASP A 177 13.99 -12.97 14.62
C ASP A 177 13.46 -11.63 15.16
N GLU A 178 13.68 -11.34 16.45
CA GLU A 178 13.36 -10.01 17.02
C GLU A 178 14.06 -8.89 16.23
N GLU A 179 15.18 -9.19 15.56
CA GLU A 179 15.90 -8.28 14.66
C GLU A 179 15.18 -8.00 13.33
N TYR A 180 14.18 -8.79 12.92
CA TYR A 180 13.51 -8.66 11.61
C TYR A 180 12.78 -7.31 11.45
N LYS A 181 12.05 -6.88 12.49
CA LYS A 181 11.35 -5.58 12.47
C LYS A 181 12.34 -4.41 12.44
N SER A 182 13.39 -4.47 13.27
CA SER A 182 14.45 -3.45 13.31
C SER A 182 15.18 -3.37 11.96
N THR A 183 15.51 -4.50 11.36
CA THR A 183 16.18 -4.60 10.05
C THR A 183 15.32 -4.07 8.92
N THR A 184 14.03 -4.42 8.89
CA THR A 184 13.10 -3.93 7.86
C THR A 184 13.00 -2.42 7.91
N VAL A 185 12.90 -1.87 9.11
CA VAL A 185 12.71 -0.44 9.33
C VAL A 185 14.00 0.37 9.04
N ASN A 186 15.16 -0.14 9.46
CA ASN A 186 16.45 0.42 9.04
C ASN A 186 16.65 0.33 7.53
N GLY A 187 16.10 -0.72 6.90
CA GLY A 187 16.15 -0.91 5.46
C GLY A 187 15.36 0.12 4.68
N LEU A 188 14.16 0.44 5.15
CA LEU A 188 13.32 1.48 4.56
C LEU A 188 13.95 2.86 4.72
N ARG A 189 14.49 3.15 5.92
CA ARG A 189 15.27 4.37 6.16
C ARG A 189 16.45 4.46 5.21
N TRP A 190 17.17 3.37 4.99
CA TRP A 190 18.29 3.35 4.07
C TRP A 190 17.85 3.62 2.62
N VAL A 191 16.78 3.00 2.14
CA VAL A 191 16.23 3.26 0.80
C VAL A 191 15.86 4.74 0.64
N ALA A 192 15.25 5.31 1.67
CA ALA A 192 14.92 6.73 1.75
C ALA A 192 16.15 7.66 1.76
N ASP A 193 17.20 7.31 2.51
CA ASP A 193 18.37 8.16 2.74
C ASP A 193 19.43 8.05 1.61
N SER A 194 19.51 6.91 0.91
CA SER A 194 20.73 6.54 0.17
C SER A 194 20.61 6.56 -1.35
N LEU A 195 19.39 6.65 -1.87
CA LEU A 195 19.16 6.57 -3.31
C LEU A 195 19.02 7.95 -3.97
N GLY A 196 19.00 9.04 -3.19
CA GLY A 196 18.88 10.41 -3.70
C GLY A 196 17.59 10.69 -4.48
N LYS A 197 16.63 9.77 -4.46
CA LYS A 197 15.35 9.83 -5.17
C LYS A 197 14.23 10.15 -4.18
N PRO A 198 13.16 10.84 -4.62
CA PRO A 198 11.94 10.96 -3.84
C PRO A 198 11.37 9.57 -3.52
N VAL A 199 11.17 9.26 -2.24
CA VAL A 199 10.60 7.96 -1.84
C VAL A 199 9.22 8.17 -1.27
N LEU A 200 8.19 7.49 -1.79
CA LEU A 200 6.85 7.41 -1.20
C LEU A 200 6.75 6.14 -0.35
N ILE A 201 6.41 6.29 0.94
CA ILE A 201 6.31 5.16 1.87
C ILE A 201 4.85 4.93 2.30
N ASN A 202 4.31 3.76 1.99
CA ASN A 202 2.99 3.27 2.42
C ASN A 202 3.12 2.42 3.69
N MET A 203 3.47 3.04 4.82
CA MET A 203 3.35 2.44 6.15
C MET A 203 3.46 3.48 7.26
N ASN A 204 3.02 3.09 8.45
CA ASN A 204 3.37 3.79 9.69
C ASN A 204 4.78 3.35 10.13
N MET A 205 5.74 4.27 10.15
CA MET A 205 7.07 3.97 10.70
C MET A 205 7.06 4.05 12.25
N PRO A 206 7.62 3.04 12.95
CA PRO A 206 7.77 3.07 14.40
C PRO A 206 8.50 4.32 14.91
N LEU A 207 8.22 4.71 16.16
CA LEU A 207 8.74 5.93 16.80
C LEU A 207 10.28 6.00 16.82
N GLU A 208 10.91 4.85 16.94
CA GLU A 208 12.34 4.68 17.16
C GLU A 208 13.16 4.75 15.86
N ALA A 209 12.48 4.59 14.72
CA ALA A 209 13.08 4.62 13.39
C ALA A 209 13.02 5.99 12.71
N ARG A 210 12.40 6.92 13.41
CA ARG A 210 12.23 8.30 13.01
C ARG A 210 13.62 8.94 13.04
N PRO A 211 14.18 9.39 11.91
CA PRO A 211 15.38 10.21 12.00
C PRO A 211 15.06 11.40 12.92
N ALA A 212 16.04 11.83 13.73
CA ALA A 212 15.94 12.90 14.72
C ALA A 212 15.63 14.31 14.13
N ASN A 213 15.14 14.38 12.90
CA ASN A 213 14.59 15.57 12.27
C ASN A 213 13.06 15.49 12.36
N GLY A 214 12.45 16.50 12.98
CA GLY A 214 11.02 16.62 13.30
C GLY A 214 10.04 16.69 12.12
N ALA A 215 10.23 15.87 11.08
CA ALA A 215 9.40 15.78 9.89
C ALA A 215 8.68 14.43 9.87
N LEU A 216 7.83 14.17 10.86
CA LEU A 216 7.11 12.90 10.95
C LEU A 216 5.67 13.07 10.49
N THR A 217 5.26 12.23 9.56
CA THR A 217 3.87 12.07 9.16
C THR A 217 3.44 10.63 9.40
N TYR A 218 2.31 10.47 10.07
CA TYR A 218 1.64 9.18 10.23
C TYR A 218 0.88 8.89 8.94
N GLY A 219 1.12 7.69 8.38
CA GLY A 219 0.59 7.05 7.17
C GLY A 219 0.31 7.85 5.89
N PHE A 220 0.72 7.20 4.80
CA PHE A 220 0.77 7.67 3.41
C PHE A 220 1.73 8.84 3.15
N GLY A 221 2.97 8.45 2.82
CA GLY A 221 3.71 9.10 1.75
C GLY A 221 4.59 10.27 2.12
N LYS A 222 5.54 10.11 3.04
CA LYS A 222 6.60 11.12 3.19
C LYS A 222 7.59 11.01 2.05
N LEU A 223 7.74 12.07 1.26
CA LEU A 223 8.82 12.22 0.27
C LEU A 223 10.17 12.43 0.99
N TYR A 224 11.02 11.41 0.97
CA TYR A 224 12.40 11.53 1.44
C TYR A 224 13.33 12.09 0.35
N GLY A 225 14.45 12.69 0.75
CA GLY A 225 15.50 13.16 -0.17
C GLY A 225 15.40 14.64 -0.60
N LEU A 226 14.33 15.34 -0.27
CA LEU A 226 14.20 16.79 -0.49
C LEU A 226 14.28 17.55 0.85
N PRO A 227 15.13 18.59 0.99
CA PRO A 227 15.06 19.48 2.14
C PRO A 227 13.77 20.30 2.03
N LEU A 228 12.76 19.92 2.81
CA LEU A 228 11.46 20.60 2.86
C LEU A 228 11.28 21.23 4.25
N THR A 229 10.75 22.44 4.28
CA THR A 229 10.22 23.08 5.48
C THR A 229 8.96 22.36 5.97
N ASN A 230 8.60 22.56 7.24
CA ASN A 230 7.35 22.01 7.79
C ASN A 230 6.13 22.43 6.97
N GLU A 231 6.11 23.65 6.46
CA GLU A 231 5.01 24.16 5.64
C GLU A 231 4.92 23.46 4.29
N GLU A 232 6.05 23.29 3.60
CA GLU A 232 6.11 22.54 2.34
C GLU A 232 5.70 21.08 2.53
N ILE A 233 6.01 20.48 3.69
CA ILE A 233 5.55 19.13 4.03
C ILE A 233 4.03 19.12 4.18
N LYS A 234 3.43 20.09 4.89
CA LYS A 234 1.97 20.18 5.04
C LYS A 234 1.27 20.37 3.70
N GLN A 235 1.78 21.27 2.86
CA GLN A 235 1.22 21.54 1.53
C GLN A 235 1.26 20.28 0.66
N LYS A 236 2.40 19.59 0.61
CA LYS A 236 2.52 18.34 -0.15
C LYS A 236 1.65 17.23 0.40
N ASN A 237 1.48 17.16 1.72
CA ASN A 237 0.53 16.21 2.33
C ASN A 237 -0.92 16.54 1.93
N LEU A 238 -1.32 17.82 1.93
CA LEU A 238 -2.65 18.21 1.45
C LEU A 238 -2.83 17.91 -0.03
N GLU A 239 -1.86 18.25 -0.89
CA GLU A 239 -1.86 17.91 -2.31
C GLU A 239 -1.98 16.39 -2.49
N PHE A 240 -1.25 15.62 -1.69
CA PHE A 240 -1.30 14.16 -1.67
C PHE A 240 -2.72 13.68 -1.34
N TYR A 241 -3.30 14.05 -0.20
CA TYR A 241 -4.65 13.62 0.17
C TYR A 241 -5.74 14.14 -0.79
N SER A 242 -5.51 15.30 -1.42
CA SER A 242 -6.43 15.88 -2.42
C SER A 242 -6.36 15.15 -3.77
N SER A 243 -5.20 14.58 -4.11
CA SER A 243 -4.94 13.87 -5.37
C SER A 243 -5.14 12.36 -5.27
N VAL A 244 -5.27 11.80 -4.06
CA VAL A 244 -5.85 10.47 -3.85
C VAL A 244 -7.25 10.47 -4.49
N LEU A 245 -7.46 9.61 -5.48
CA LEU A 245 -8.77 9.47 -6.11
C LEU A 245 -9.81 9.06 -5.05
N VAL A 246 -11.03 9.57 -5.22
CA VAL A 246 -12.15 9.21 -4.34
C VAL A 246 -12.28 7.71 -4.35
N PHE A 247 -12.29 7.09 -3.18
CA PHE A 247 -12.71 5.69 -3.10
C PHE A 247 -14.23 5.63 -3.24
N ASP A 248 -14.73 5.93 -4.44
CA ASP A 248 -16.15 5.89 -4.78
C ASP A 248 -16.73 4.50 -4.52
N ALA A 249 -15.91 3.47 -4.71
CA ALA A 249 -16.29 2.09 -4.46
C ALA A 249 -16.47 1.76 -2.96
N VAL A 250 -15.94 2.57 -2.02
CA VAL A 250 -16.30 2.50 -0.58
C VAL A 250 -17.69 3.12 -0.33
N ALA A 251 -18.16 4.02 -1.20
CA ALA A 251 -19.53 4.54 -1.17
C ALA A 251 -20.57 3.51 -1.62
N ASP A 252 -20.15 2.45 -2.30
CA ASP A 252 -21.03 1.39 -2.76
C ASP A 252 -21.40 0.44 -1.61
N THR A 253 -22.63 0.58 -1.12
CA THR A 253 -23.19 -0.21 -0.02
C THR A 253 -23.53 -1.66 -0.42
N THR A 254 -23.32 -2.05 -1.68
CA THR A 254 -23.53 -3.42 -2.18
C THR A 254 -22.29 -4.31 -2.04
N PHE A 255 -21.24 -3.79 -1.40
CA PHE A 255 -19.95 -4.46 -1.30
C PHE A 255 -19.93 -5.63 -0.32
N MET A 256 -19.35 -6.75 -0.74
CA MET A 256 -19.33 -8.01 0.03
C MET A 256 -18.16 -8.12 1.04
N LEU A 257 -17.22 -7.18 1.02
CA LEU A 257 -16.03 -7.15 1.89
C LEU A 257 -15.91 -5.90 2.79
N PRO A 258 -16.89 -5.65 3.69
CA PRO A 258 -16.90 -4.45 4.53
C PRO A 258 -15.64 -4.31 5.39
N ASN A 259 -15.06 -5.41 5.91
CA ASN A 259 -13.89 -5.36 6.79
C ASN A 259 -12.58 -5.00 6.08
N LEU A 260 -12.37 -5.50 4.85
CA LEU A 260 -11.16 -5.23 4.08
C LEU A 260 -11.19 -3.79 3.54
N VAL A 261 -12.35 -3.35 3.07
CA VAL A 261 -12.60 -1.98 2.65
C VAL A 261 -12.51 -1.03 3.84
N GLU A 262 -13.12 -1.37 4.99
CA GLU A 262 -12.95 -0.63 6.24
C GLU A 262 -11.47 -0.54 6.63
N GLY A 263 -10.71 -1.63 6.55
CA GLY A 263 -9.27 -1.64 6.79
C GLY A 263 -8.53 -0.65 5.89
N MET A 264 -8.74 -0.70 4.59
CA MET A 264 -8.10 0.23 3.63
C MET A 264 -8.50 1.69 3.88
N VAL A 265 -9.77 1.95 4.15
CA VAL A 265 -10.30 3.29 4.46
C VAL A 265 -9.75 3.79 5.79
N GLN A 266 -9.64 2.91 6.79
CA GLN A 266 -9.02 3.20 8.06
C GLN A 266 -7.55 3.58 7.86
N TRP A 267 -6.81 2.87 7.00
CA TRP A 267 -5.44 3.26 6.63
C TRP A 267 -5.36 4.63 5.95
N TYR A 268 -6.36 5.00 5.12
CA TYR A 268 -6.43 6.35 4.53
C TYR A 268 -6.81 7.44 5.51
N ALA A 269 -7.63 7.15 6.51
CA ALA A 269 -8.16 8.16 7.41
C ALA A 269 -7.33 8.34 8.68
N GLU A 270 -6.87 7.26 9.31
CA GLU A 270 -6.23 7.34 10.64
C GLU A 270 -4.95 8.14 10.61
N ALA A 271 -4.14 7.89 9.61
CA ALA A 271 -2.87 8.52 9.38
C ALA A 271 -2.97 10.06 9.25
N PRO A 272 -3.75 10.63 8.32
CA PRO A 272 -3.96 12.07 8.26
C PRO A 272 -4.67 12.62 9.49
N LEU A 273 -5.56 11.87 10.14
CA LEU A 273 -6.22 12.34 11.38
C LEU A 273 -5.26 12.44 12.58
N VAL A 274 -4.29 11.52 12.69
CA VAL A 274 -3.20 11.65 13.67
C VAL A 274 -2.34 12.87 13.31
N GLN A 275 -2.06 13.10 12.03
CA GLN A 275 -1.32 14.27 11.58
C GLN A 275 -2.06 15.58 11.90
N ALA A 276 -3.36 15.63 11.65
CA ALA A 276 -4.24 16.74 12.04
C ALA A 276 -4.16 17.01 13.54
N THR A 277 -4.15 15.96 14.38
CA THR A 277 -4.02 16.12 15.83
C THR A 277 -2.70 16.81 16.22
N HIS A 278 -1.61 16.50 15.53
CA HIS A 278 -0.32 17.17 15.74
C HIS A 278 -0.34 18.63 15.28
N TRP A 279 -0.85 18.92 14.08
CA TRP A 279 -0.99 20.29 13.59
C TRP A 279 -1.91 21.13 14.48
N LEU A 280 -2.98 20.53 15.00
CA LEU A 280 -3.86 21.20 15.94
C LEU A 280 -3.15 21.54 17.25
N ALA A 281 -2.33 20.63 17.78
CA ALA A 281 -1.50 20.89 18.97
C ALA A 281 -0.49 22.03 18.75
N ASP A 282 -0.04 22.21 17.50
CA ASP A 282 0.83 23.31 17.09
C ASP A 282 0.05 24.62 16.80
N GLY A 283 -1.28 24.62 16.97
CA GLY A 283 -2.15 25.79 16.75
C GLY A 283 -2.56 26.02 15.29
N ASP A 284 -2.28 25.08 14.39
CA ASP A 284 -2.55 25.21 12.97
C ASP A 284 -3.94 24.67 12.59
N THR A 285 -4.97 25.40 12.99
CA THR A 285 -6.37 25.03 12.73
C THR A 285 -6.73 25.10 11.26
N ALA A 286 -6.08 25.94 10.46
CA ALA A 286 -6.40 26.14 9.04
C ALA A 286 -6.00 24.93 8.17
N PHE A 287 -4.81 24.36 8.40
CA PHE A 287 -4.42 23.13 7.71
C PHE A 287 -5.25 21.93 8.15
N VAL A 288 -5.60 21.87 9.43
CA VAL A 288 -6.46 20.81 9.97
C VAL A 288 -7.84 20.88 9.31
N ASP A 289 -8.44 22.07 9.22
CA ASP A 289 -9.73 22.27 8.58
C ASP A 289 -9.70 21.83 7.11
N THR A 290 -8.70 22.31 6.36
CA THR A 290 -8.51 21.96 4.95
C THR A 290 -8.37 20.44 4.76
N LEU A 291 -7.56 19.78 5.60
CA LEU A 291 -7.38 18.33 5.54
C LEU A 291 -8.70 17.60 5.83
N LEU A 292 -9.46 18.03 6.84
CA LEU A 292 -10.73 17.40 7.17
C LEU A 292 -11.75 17.59 6.05
N SER A 293 -11.82 18.75 5.40
CA SER A 293 -12.67 18.96 4.22
C SER A 293 -12.30 18.00 3.08
N VAL A 294 -11.00 17.86 2.79
CA VAL A 294 -10.51 16.90 1.77
C VAL A 294 -10.89 15.47 2.14
N LEU A 295 -10.68 15.04 3.39
CA LEU A 295 -11.02 13.69 3.82
C LEU A 295 -12.53 13.43 3.82
N ILE A 296 -13.35 14.43 4.16
CA ILE A 296 -14.80 14.34 4.06
C ILE A 296 -15.21 14.17 2.59
N GLU A 297 -14.64 14.92 1.67
CA GLU A 297 -14.92 14.73 0.24
C GLU A 297 -14.48 13.34 -0.25
N ARG A 298 -13.25 12.93 0.08
CA ARG A 298 -12.62 11.71 -0.46
C ARG A 298 -13.06 10.41 0.20
N LEU A 299 -13.56 10.45 1.44
CA LEU A 299 -13.97 9.26 2.22
C LEU A 299 -15.45 9.34 2.62
N PRO A 300 -16.38 9.35 1.64
CA PRO A 300 -17.81 9.58 1.87
C PRO A 300 -18.47 8.62 2.85
N SER A 301 -17.93 7.42 2.98
CA SER A 301 -18.46 6.37 3.84
C SER A 301 -17.77 6.25 5.20
N PHE A 302 -16.77 7.07 5.51
CA PHE A 302 -16.05 6.95 6.78
C PHE A 302 -16.46 8.02 7.78
N TRP A 303 -16.65 7.63 9.03
CA TRP A 303 -17.23 8.49 10.07
C TRP A 303 -16.21 9.40 10.78
N ARG A 304 -14.93 9.01 10.84
CA ARG A 304 -13.95 9.71 11.68
C ARG A 304 -13.64 11.15 11.22
N PRO A 305 -13.44 11.45 9.93
CA PRO A 305 -13.25 12.84 9.48
C PRO A 305 -14.41 13.74 9.87
N ALA A 306 -15.65 13.29 9.67
CA ALA A 306 -16.85 14.02 10.10
C ALA A 306 -16.86 14.26 11.62
N SER A 307 -16.47 13.27 12.42
CA SER A 307 -16.39 13.44 13.88
C SER A 307 -15.32 14.46 14.33
N TYR A 308 -14.17 14.48 13.66
CA TYR A 308 -13.13 15.47 13.94
C TYR A 308 -13.58 16.88 13.52
N TYR A 309 -14.35 16.96 12.43
CA TYR A 309 -14.91 18.22 11.97
C TYR A 309 -15.90 18.82 12.99
N PHE A 310 -16.75 17.99 13.62
CA PHE A 310 -17.60 18.44 14.73
C PHE A 310 -16.81 18.91 15.96
N PHE A 311 -15.65 18.31 16.23
CA PHE A 311 -14.78 18.75 17.32
C PHE A 311 -14.16 20.12 17.03
N LEU A 312 -13.77 20.39 15.78
CA LEU A 312 -13.17 21.66 15.37
C LEU A 312 -14.21 22.79 15.26
N HIS A 313 -15.43 22.45 14.83
CA HIS A 313 -16.54 23.39 14.58
C HIS A 313 -17.77 23.04 15.44
N PRO A 314 -17.71 23.23 16.78
CA PRO A 314 -18.83 22.94 17.66
C PRO A 314 -20.08 23.78 17.37
N GLU A 315 -19.93 24.92 16.68
CA GLU A 315 -20.99 25.83 16.24
C GLU A 315 -21.68 25.40 14.94
N LEU A 316 -21.22 24.32 14.29
CA LEU A 316 -21.79 23.84 13.04
C LEU A 316 -23.29 23.59 13.20
N SER A 317 -24.10 24.12 12.28
CA SER A 317 -25.56 24.06 12.35
C SER A 317 -26.18 24.01 10.95
N GLY A 318 -27.48 23.70 10.90
CA GLY A 318 -28.25 23.61 9.65
C GLY A 318 -27.80 22.45 8.75
N GLN A 319 -27.93 22.65 7.44
CA GLN A 319 -27.71 21.61 6.43
C GLN A 319 -26.31 20.94 6.50
N PRO A 320 -25.18 21.67 6.64
CA PRO A 320 -23.87 21.02 6.73
C PRO A 320 -23.74 20.05 7.93
N ARG A 321 -24.37 20.40 9.06
CA ARG A 321 -24.40 19.51 10.23
C ARG A 321 -25.22 18.26 9.96
N GLU A 322 -26.42 18.40 9.38
CA GLU A 322 -27.30 17.28 9.05
C GLU A 322 -26.63 16.31 8.08
N GLU A 323 -25.90 16.82 7.07
CA GLU A 323 -25.16 16.01 6.10
C GLU A 323 -24.05 15.17 6.76
N LEU A 324 -23.28 15.76 7.68
CA LEU A 324 -22.23 15.03 8.40
C LEU A 324 -22.79 13.99 9.38
N ILE A 325 -23.94 14.27 10.01
CA ILE A 325 -24.63 13.29 10.87
C ILE A 325 -25.15 12.12 10.03
N ALA A 326 -25.86 12.40 8.94
CA ALA A 326 -26.41 11.38 8.05
C ALA A 326 -25.31 10.45 7.51
N ARG A 327 -24.09 10.97 7.31
CA ARG A 327 -22.91 10.17 6.98
C ARG A 327 -22.51 9.21 8.10
N ILE A 328 -22.39 9.68 9.34
CA ILE A 328 -22.02 8.84 10.48
C ILE A 328 -23.10 7.76 10.72
N GLU A 329 -24.37 8.12 10.62
CA GLU A 329 -25.50 7.20 10.70
C GLU A 329 -25.45 6.12 9.62
N ARG A 330 -25.14 6.50 8.37
CA ARG A 330 -24.95 5.56 7.28
C ARG A 330 -23.84 4.57 7.59
N PHE A 331 -22.68 5.04 8.08
CA PHE A 331 -21.59 4.15 8.47
C PHE A 331 -22.02 3.16 9.57
N ILE A 332 -22.72 3.63 10.61
CA ILE A 332 -23.21 2.78 11.71
C ILE A 332 -24.22 1.74 11.22
N LYS A 333 -25.10 2.11 10.28
CA LYS A 333 -26.08 1.19 9.69
C LYS A 333 -25.40 -0.03 9.06
N PHE A 334 -24.25 0.17 8.40
CA PHE A 334 -23.47 -0.91 7.79
C PHE A 334 -22.49 -1.58 8.75
N ASN A 335 -22.11 -0.91 9.84
CA ASN A 335 -21.13 -1.40 10.82
C ASN A 335 -21.69 -1.28 12.25
N PRO A 336 -22.77 -2.02 12.58
CA PRO A 336 -23.49 -1.86 13.86
C PRO A 336 -22.70 -2.33 15.09
N ASP A 337 -21.57 -2.99 14.91
CA ASP A 337 -20.64 -3.41 15.96
C ASP A 337 -19.65 -2.30 16.37
N LYS A 338 -19.52 -1.22 15.57
CA LYS A 338 -18.57 -0.13 15.80
C LYS A 338 -19.06 0.83 16.89
N ARG A 339 -18.90 0.40 18.15
CA ARG A 339 -19.27 1.16 19.35
C ARG A 339 -18.70 2.59 19.39
N ASN A 340 -17.49 2.80 18.87
CA ASN A 340 -16.88 4.13 18.85
C ASN A 340 -17.68 5.10 17.98
N ALA A 341 -18.08 4.69 16.77
CA ALA A 341 -18.91 5.52 15.89
C ALA A 341 -20.27 5.85 16.55
N GLN A 342 -20.90 4.85 17.18
CA GLN A 342 -22.16 5.03 17.92
C GLN A 342 -22.03 6.00 19.09
N ASN A 343 -20.97 5.87 19.89
CA ASN A 343 -20.73 6.73 21.04
C ASN A 343 -20.45 8.17 20.59
N THR A 344 -19.71 8.35 19.50
CA THR A 344 -19.48 9.66 18.90
C THR A 344 -20.77 10.30 18.40
N LEU A 345 -21.60 9.56 17.66
CA LEU A 345 -22.91 10.06 17.22
C LEU A 345 -23.78 10.48 18.41
N LYS A 346 -23.84 9.66 19.47
CA LYS A 346 -24.55 10.02 20.71
C LYS A 346 -24.01 11.30 21.34
N GLY A 347 -22.69 11.50 21.36
CA GLY A 347 -22.07 12.72 21.86
C GLY A 347 -22.44 13.97 21.06
N ILE A 348 -22.44 13.87 19.72
CA ILE A 348 -22.82 14.95 18.79
C ILE A 348 -24.30 15.34 18.94
N LEU A 349 -25.18 14.36 19.16
CA LEU A 349 -26.61 14.60 19.37
C LEU A 349 -26.91 15.13 20.79
N ALA A 350 -26.14 14.71 21.80
CA ALA A 350 -26.32 15.20 23.17
C ALA A 350 -25.95 16.68 23.33
N THR A 351 -25.07 17.22 22.48
CA THR A 351 -24.69 18.64 22.49
C THR A 351 -25.82 19.57 22.02
N GLU A 352 -26.80 19.07 21.25
CA GLU A 352 -28.03 19.80 20.91
C GLU A 352 -28.99 19.95 22.08
N GLY A 353 -29.08 18.92 22.93
CA GLY A 353 -29.98 18.92 24.08
C GLY A 353 -29.66 20.02 25.10
N ASN A 354 -28.38 20.39 25.23
CA ASN A 354 -27.92 21.39 26.19
C ASN A 354 -27.89 22.83 25.64
N THR A 355 -27.94 23.02 24.32
CA THR A 355 -27.96 24.37 23.70
C THR A 355 -29.39 24.89 23.49
N GLY A 356 -30.41 24.05 23.68
CA GLY A 356 -31.83 24.40 23.55
C GLY A 356 -32.53 24.84 24.85
N GLU A 357 -31.90 24.74 26.03
CA GLU A 357 -32.53 25.06 27.32
C GLU A 357 -32.23 26.48 27.88
N GLU A 358 -31.51 27.33 27.14
CA GLU A 358 -31.40 28.77 27.47
C GLU A 358 -32.28 29.61 26.53
N LYS A 359 -33.61 29.59 26.72
CA LYS A 359 -34.51 30.70 26.33
C LYS A 359 -35.67 30.87 27.29
#